data_AF-A0AAE4FEF1-F1
#
_entry.id   AF-A0AAE4FEF1-F1
#
_cell.length_a   1.000
_cell.length_b   1.000
_cell.length_c   1.000
_cell.angle_alpha   90.00
_cell.angle_beta   90.00
_cell.angle_gamma   90.00
#
_symmetry.space_group_name_H-M   'P 1'
#
loop_
_entity.id
_entity.type
_entity.pdbx_description
1 polymer ?
#
loop_
_entity_poly.entity_id
_entity_poly.type
_entity_poly.pdbx_seq_one_letter_code
_entity_poly.pdbx_strand_id
1 'polypeptide(L)'
;MTIKRINPPSLFNSLQYGFSQVVETTGTRQLFLSGQVGVDHNEVTIAGGMREQAAQSVDNITRALAAAGGSLSDVVMLRIYIRAGADSHDEQMAIADVLKEKFADNAPASSWIIVSGLSLPEWLIEIEAHAVLP
;
A
#
# COMPACT_ATOMS: atom_id res chain seq x y z
N MET A 1 21.17 3.84 -6.70
CA MET A 1 19.86 4.15 -6.10
C MET A 1 19.93 3.92 -4.60
N THR A 2 19.30 4.76 -3.80
CA THR A 2 19.12 4.56 -2.36
C THR A 2 17.66 4.78 -1.98
N ILE A 3 17.17 4.05 -0.99
CA ILE A 3 15.91 4.34 -0.28
C ILE A 3 16.23 4.30 1.20
N LYS A 4 16.00 5.42 1.90
CA LYS A 4 16.24 5.58 3.32
C LYS A 4 14.93 5.91 4.02
N ARG A 5 14.58 5.09 5.00
CA ARG A 5 13.38 5.23 5.83
C ARG A 5 13.75 5.93 7.12
N ILE A 6 13.07 7.01 7.45
CA ILE A 6 13.42 7.88 8.57
C ILE A 6 12.19 7.97 9.48
N ASN A 7 12.34 7.51 10.72
CA ASN A 7 11.30 7.50 11.74
C ASN A 7 11.81 8.23 12.99
N PRO A 8 11.62 9.56 13.09
CA PRO A 8 12.09 10.32 14.24
C PRO A 8 11.39 9.89 15.53
N PRO A 9 12.12 9.74 16.66
CA PRO A 9 11.51 9.36 17.94
C PRO A 9 10.61 10.46 18.53
N SER A 10 10.64 11.67 17.97
CA SER A 10 9.75 12.78 18.32
C SER A 10 8.36 12.68 17.68
N LEU A 11 8.12 11.69 16.82
CA LEU A 11 6.82 11.36 16.25
C LEU A 11 6.33 10.02 16.81
N PHE A 12 5.03 9.73 16.69
CA PHE A 12 4.49 8.43 17.09
C PHE A 12 5.14 7.30 16.28
N ASN A 13 5.20 6.10 16.87
CA ASN A 13 5.72 4.92 16.21
C ASN A 13 4.77 4.49 15.08
N SER A 14 5.09 4.85 13.83
CA SER A 14 4.29 4.51 12.65
C SER A 14 4.51 3.06 12.18
N LEU A 15 5.63 2.43 12.57
CA LEU A 15 5.98 1.08 12.13
C LEU A 15 4.99 0.03 12.63
N GLN A 16 4.30 0.29 13.76
CA GLN A 16 3.21 -0.58 14.24
C GLN A 16 2.03 -0.66 13.26
N TYR A 17 1.90 0.33 12.36
CA TYR A 17 0.90 0.44 11.30
C TYR A 17 1.45 0.13 9.90
N GLY A 18 2.72 -0.28 9.78
CA GLY A 18 3.32 -0.70 8.52
C GLY A 18 3.80 0.42 7.58
N PHE A 19 4.05 1.63 8.09
CA PHE A 19 4.59 2.74 7.28
C PHE A 19 5.71 3.53 7.98
N SER A 20 6.55 4.19 7.18
CA SER A 20 7.59 5.11 7.65
C SER A 20 7.13 6.56 7.60
N GLN A 21 7.55 7.39 8.56
CA GLN A 21 7.21 8.82 8.60
C GLN A 21 7.77 9.58 7.40
N VAL A 22 8.98 9.24 6.97
CA VAL A 22 9.66 9.85 5.81
C VAL A 22 10.40 8.77 5.02
N VAL A 23 10.33 8.87 3.69
CA VAL A 23 11.17 8.11 2.76
C VAL A 23 11.98 9.07 1.89
N GLU A 24 13.29 8.98 2.00
CA GLU A 24 14.26 9.70 1.16
C GLU A 24 14.77 8.72 0.09
N THR A 25 14.83 9.14 -1.17
CA THR A 25 15.32 8.27 -2.26
C THR A 25 16.21 8.99 -3.25
N THR A 26 17.19 8.26 -3.79
CA THR A 26 17.95 8.65 -4.97
C THR A 26 17.75 7.57 -6.04
N GLY A 27 17.32 7.93 -7.23
CA GLY A 27 17.07 7.02 -8.36
C GLY A 27 16.60 7.80 -9.58
N THR A 28 16.69 7.23 -10.77
CA THR A 28 16.45 7.98 -12.01
C THR A 28 15.11 7.67 -12.66
N ARG A 29 14.53 6.49 -12.38
CA ARG A 29 13.26 6.07 -12.96
C ARG A 29 12.15 6.14 -11.93
N GLN A 30 11.08 6.89 -12.23
CA GLN A 30 9.88 6.99 -11.39
C GLN A 30 8.78 6.11 -11.99
N LEU A 31 8.15 5.27 -11.18
CA LEU A 31 7.02 4.45 -11.56
C LEU A 31 5.77 4.88 -10.80
N PHE A 32 4.81 5.45 -11.52
CA PHE A 32 3.49 5.79 -11.01
C PHE A 32 2.54 4.64 -11.34
N LEU A 33 2.09 3.92 -10.32
CA LEU A 33 1.16 2.81 -10.50
C LEU A 33 -0.26 3.35 -10.34
N SER A 34 -1.17 2.90 -11.22
CA SER A 34 -2.60 3.09 -11.00
C SER A 34 -3.04 2.43 -9.68
N GLY A 35 -4.11 2.95 -9.07
CA GLY A 35 -4.71 2.36 -7.89
C GLY A 35 -5.03 0.89 -8.10
N GLN A 36 -4.52 0.04 -7.22
CA GLN A 36 -4.80 -1.39 -7.21
C GLN A 36 -5.86 -1.69 -6.16
N VAL A 37 -6.84 -2.51 -6.54
CA VAL A 37 -7.95 -2.94 -5.68
C VAL A 37 -7.85 -4.45 -5.43
N GLY A 38 -8.74 -4.96 -4.58
CA GLY A 38 -8.84 -6.38 -4.23
C GLY A 38 -9.39 -7.27 -5.34
N VAL A 39 -8.94 -7.10 -6.58
CA VAL A 39 -9.39 -7.85 -7.77
C VAL A 39 -8.26 -8.73 -8.29
N ASP A 40 -8.57 -9.94 -8.76
CA ASP A 40 -7.59 -10.86 -9.35
C ASP A 40 -7.44 -10.70 -10.87
N HIS A 41 -6.58 -11.52 -11.48
CA HIS A 41 -6.32 -11.50 -12.92
C HIS A 41 -7.50 -11.97 -13.79
N ASN A 42 -8.53 -12.56 -13.18
CA ASN A 42 -9.77 -12.98 -13.84
C ASN A 42 -10.89 -11.95 -13.64
N GLU A 43 -10.55 -10.75 -13.17
CA GLU A 43 -11.50 -9.67 -12.88
C GLU A 43 -12.48 -10.01 -11.75
N VAL A 44 -12.11 -10.93 -10.85
CA VAL A 44 -12.93 -11.32 -9.70
C VAL A 44 -12.50 -10.54 -8.46
N THR A 45 -13.45 -9.87 -7.81
CA THR A 45 -13.23 -9.28 -6.49
C THR A 45 -13.03 -10.38 -5.45
N ILE A 46 -11.91 -10.33 -4.74
CA ILE A 46 -11.55 -11.31 -3.71
C ILE A 46 -12.53 -11.22 -2.53
N ALA A 47 -13.03 -12.40 -2.13
CA ALA A 47 -13.84 -12.58 -0.94
C ALA A 47 -12.98 -12.60 0.33
N GLY A 48 -13.58 -12.31 1.50
CA GLY A 48 -12.94 -12.41 2.81
C GLY A 48 -12.99 -11.12 3.63
N GLY A 49 -13.09 -9.96 2.95
CA GLY A 49 -13.20 -8.65 3.60
C GLY A 49 -11.95 -7.80 3.38
N MET A 50 -11.67 -6.88 4.31
CA MET A 50 -10.61 -5.88 4.13
C MET A 50 -9.23 -6.53 4.03
N ARG A 51 -8.92 -7.52 4.87
CA ARG A 51 -7.59 -8.13 4.90
C ARG A 51 -7.23 -8.75 3.55
N GLU A 52 -8.15 -9.53 2.99
CA GLU A 52 -7.96 -10.25 1.74
C GLU A 52 -7.90 -9.27 0.56
N GLN A 53 -8.77 -8.24 0.53
CA GLN A 53 -8.71 -7.22 -0.51
C GLN A 53 -7.43 -6.36 -0.43
N ALA A 54 -6.96 -6.03 0.78
CA ALA A 54 -5.69 -5.32 0.97
C ALA A 54 -4.50 -6.17 0.52
N ALA A 55 -4.46 -7.45 0.91
CA ALA A 55 -3.40 -8.38 0.49
C ALA A 55 -3.36 -8.54 -1.03
N GLN A 56 -4.52 -8.71 -1.66
CA GLN A 56 -4.64 -8.80 -3.12
C GLN A 56 -4.18 -7.50 -3.80
N SER A 57 -4.53 -6.34 -3.25
CA SER A 57 -4.08 -5.04 -3.78
C SER A 57 -2.55 -4.91 -3.78
N VAL A 58 -1.90 -5.35 -2.71
CA VAL A 58 -0.42 -5.36 -2.63
C VAL A 58 0.20 -6.41 -3.57
N ASP A 59 -0.45 -7.55 -3.77
CA ASP A 59 0.01 -8.55 -4.75
C ASP A 59 -0.13 -8.05 -6.20
N ASN A 60 -1.17 -7.27 -6.48
CA ASN A 60 -1.33 -6.56 -7.75
C ASN A 60 -0.21 -5.53 -7.96
N ILE A 61 0.11 -4.71 -6.95
CA ILE A 61 1.25 -3.78 -6.97
C ILE A 61 2.55 -4.53 -7.27
N THR A 62 2.76 -5.67 -6.62
CA THR A 62 3.96 -6.51 -6.82
C THR A 62 4.08 -6.97 -8.27
N ARG A 63 2.97 -7.44 -8.87
CA ARG A 63 2.93 -7.84 -10.30
C ARG A 63 3.21 -6.67 -11.23
N ALA A 64 2.61 -5.50 -10.97
CA ALA A 64 2.83 -4.31 -11.78
C ALA A 64 4.28 -3.81 -11.73
N LEU A 65 4.89 -3.82 -10.55
CA LEU A 65 6.32 -3.48 -10.38
C LEU A 65 7.21 -4.47 -11.13
N ALA A 66 6.95 -5.77 -11.02
CA ALA A 66 7.74 -6.80 -11.68
C ALA A 66 7.75 -6.63 -13.21
N ALA A 67 6.62 -6.24 -13.81
CA ALA A 67 6.53 -5.93 -15.24
C ALA A 67 7.43 -4.76 -15.69
N ALA A 68 7.78 -3.85 -14.76
CA ALA A 68 8.68 -2.72 -14.99
C ALA A 68 10.13 -2.98 -14.51
N GLY A 69 10.42 -4.21 -14.05
CA GLY A 69 11.71 -4.62 -13.49
C GLY A 69 11.97 -4.19 -12.04
N GLY A 70 10.91 -3.90 -11.28
CA GLY A 70 10.98 -3.51 -9.86
C GLY A 70 10.34 -4.51 -8.91
N SER A 71 10.32 -4.14 -7.64
CA SER A 71 9.84 -4.96 -6.51
C SER A 71 9.25 -4.08 -5.40
N LEU A 72 8.62 -4.68 -4.39
CA LEU A 72 8.04 -3.92 -3.28
C LEU A 72 9.05 -3.07 -2.49
N SER A 73 10.34 -3.44 -2.47
CA SER A 73 11.36 -2.63 -1.79
C SER A 73 11.60 -1.26 -2.45
N ASP A 74 11.20 -1.13 -3.72
CA ASP A 74 11.33 0.09 -4.54
C ASP A 74 10.18 1.07 -4.30
N VAL A 75 9.11 0.65 -3.60
CA VAL A 75 7.97 1.51 -3.27
C VAL A 75 8.37 2.52 -2.21
N VAL A 76 8.13 3.79 -2.51
CA VAL A 76 8.49 4.92 -1.63
C VAL A 76 7.27 5.58 -0.98
N MET A 77 6.10 5.48 -1.61
CA MET A 77 4.85 6.05 -1.10
C MET A 77 3.65 5.18 -1.46
N LEU A 78 2.72 5.05 -0.52
CA LEU A 78 1.38 4.51 -0.74
C LEU A 78 0.31 5.58 -0.47
N ARG A 79 -0.73 5.64 -1.29
CA ARG A 79 -1.99 6.31 -0.92
C ARG A 79 -3.06 5.25 -0.79
N ILE A 80 -3.66 5.16 0.39
CA ILE A 80 -4.60 4.12 0.78
C ILE A 80 -5.96 4.77 0.96
N TYR A 81 -6.89 4.40 0.09
CA TYR A 81 -8.27 4.86 0.12
C TYR A 81 -9.13 3.75 0.71
N ILE A 82 -9.82 4.05 1.81
CA ILE A 82 -10.66 3.10 2.55
C ILE A 82 -12.10 3.57 2.40
N ARG A 83 -12.98 2.66 2.00
CA ARG A 83 -14.38 2.97 1.83
C ARG A 83 -15.06 3.22 3.20
N ALA A 84 -15.81 4.30 3.30
CA ALA A 84 -16.67 4.59 4.44
C ALA A 84 -17.64 3.43 4.72
N GLY A 85 -17.72 3.01 5.99
CA GLY A 85 -18.48 1.83 6.42
C GLY A 85 -17.65 0.54 6.45
N ALA A 86 -16.41 0.56 5.95
CA ALA A 86 -15.42 -0.51 6.08
C ALA A 86 -14.14 -0.01 6.78
N ASP A 87 -14.28 1.01 7.62
CA ASP A 87 -13.18 1.80 8.20
C ASP A 87 -13.07 1.68 9.72
N SER A 88 -13.63 0.60 10.30
CA SER A 88 -13.51 0.32 11.73
C SER A 88 -12.05 0.15 12.16
N HIS A 89 -11.78 0.25 13.46
CA HIS A 89 -10.42 0.05 13.99
C HIS A 89 -9.86 -1.32 13.61
N ASP A 90 -10.65 -2.38 13.71
CA ASP A 90 -10.22 -3.75 13.38
C ASP A 90 -9.88 -3.89 11.89
N GLU A 91 -10.66 -3.25 11.01
CA GLU A 91 -10.39 -3.23 9.56
C GLU A 91 -9.09 -2.47 9.25
N GLN A 92 -8.85 -1.34 9.92
CA GLN A 92 -7.58 -0.61 9.77
C GLN A 92 -6.38 -1.40 10.29
N MET A 93 -6.56 -2.15 11.39
CA MET A 93 -5.53 -3.06 11.89
C MET A 93 -5.26 -4.22 10.93
N ALA A 94 -6.30 -4.74 10.27
CA ALA A 94 -6.14 -5.77 9.24
C ALA A 94 -5.29 -5.28 8.05
N ILE A 95 -5.48 -4.02 7.62
CA ILE A 95 -4.63 -3.39 6.60
C ILE A 95 -3.19 -3.26 7.12
N ALA A 96 -3.01 -2.76 8.34
CA ALA A 96 -1.69 -2.58 8.95
C ALA A 96 -0.91 -3.91 9.03
N ASP A 97 -1.58 -5.01 9.36
CA ASP A 97 -0.97 -6.34 9.40
C ASP A 97 -0.53 -6.80 8.01
N VAL A 98 -1.33 -6.58 6.97
CA VAL A 98 -0.91 -6.85 5.57
C VAL A 98 0.32 -6.01 5.22
N LEU A 99 0.34 -4.72 5.53
CA LEU A 99 1.48 -3.85 5.18
C LEU A 99 2.76 -4.29 5.90
N LYS A 100 2.68 -4.63 7.19
CA LYS A 100 3.82 -5.16 7.96
C LYS A 100 4.33 -6.48 7.36
N GLU A 101 3.43 -7.39 6.99
CA GLU A 101 3.80 -8.68 6.37
C GLU A 101 4.48 -8.49 5.01
N LYS A 102 3.92 -7.63 4.15
CA LYS A 102 4.36 -7.47 2.75
C LYS A 102 5.59 -6.59 2.60
N PHE A 103 5.71 -5.53 3.40
CA PHE A 103 6.84 -4.60 3.34
C PHE A 103 7.93 -4.90 4.35
N ALA A 104 7.65 -5.62 5.44
CA ALA A 104 8.61 -5.93 6.50
C ALA A 104 9.42 -4.68 6.91
N ASP A 105 10.75 -4.73 6.85
CA ASP A 105 11.66 -3.62 7.17
C ASP A 105 11.69 -2.51 6.10
N ASN A 106 10.95 -2.68 5.00
CA ASN A 106 10.88 -1.79 3.85
C ASN A 106 9.58 -0.96 3.78
N ALA A 107 8.97 -0.67 4.93
CA ALA A 107 7.75 0.14 5.03
C ALA A 107 7.85 1.50 4.27
N PRO A 108 6.99 1.77 3.27
CA PRO A 108 6.98 3.04 2.52
C PRO A 108 6.37 4.16 3.36
N ALA A 109 6.41 5.40 2.87
CA ALA A 109 5.54 6.45 3.40
C ALA A 109 4.08 6.14 3.03
N SER A 110 3.11 6.60 3.82
CA SER A 110 1.70 6.36 3.47
C SER A 110 0.76 7.51 3.86
N SER A 111 -0.38 7.58 3.18
CA SER A 111 -1.55 8.37 3.58
C SER A 111 -2.77 7.47 3.59
N TRP A 112 -3.58 7.56 4.64
CA TRP A 112 -4.78 6.77 4.85
C TRP A 112 -5.99 7.70 4.81
N ILE A 113 -6.92 7.45 3.90
CA ILE A 113 -7.99 8.39 3.57
C ILE A 113 -9.31 7.62 3.53
N ILE A 114 -10.28 8.06 4.33
CA ILE A 114 -11.65 7.54 4.24
C ILE A 114 -12.37 8.27 3.10
N VAL A 115 -12.91 7.50 2.16
CA VAL A 115 -13.66 8.01 0.99
C VAL A 115 -15.11 7.54 1.03
N SER A 116 -16.03 8.30 0.44
CA SER A 116 -17.46 7.94 0.43
C SER A 116 -17.76 6.65 -0.34
N GLY A 117 -16.88 6.26 -1.26
CA GLY A 117 -16.99 5.06 -2.08
C GLY A 117 -15.78 4.89 -2.98
N LEU A 118 -15.65 3.69 -3.54
CA LEU A 118 -14.72 3.36 -4.62
C LEU A 118 -15.51 3.14 -5.91
N SER A 119 -14.81 2.83 -7.02
CA SER A 119 -15.45 2.69 -8.35
C SER A 119 -16.58 1.64 -8.37
N LEU A 120 -16.41 0.52 -7.65
CA LEU A 120 -17.42 -0.51 -7.47
C LEU A 120 -17.80 -0.68 -5.98
N PRO A 121 -19.08 -1.00 -5.68
CA PRO A 121 -19.58 -1.06 -4.32
C PRO A 121 -19.03 -2.21 -3.48
N GLU A 122 -18.50 -3.27 -4.09
CA GLU A 122 -17.89 -4.41 -3.41
C GLU A 122 -16.42 -4.15 -3.01
N TRP A 123 -15.81 -3.08 -3.51
CA TRP A 123 -14.44 -2.71 -3.17
C TRP A 123 -14.40 -1.97 -1.83
N LEU A 124 -13.52 -2.43 -0.95
CA LEU A 124 -13.34 -1.89 0.39
C LEU A 124 -12.10 -0.98 0.48
N ILE A 125 -11.11 -1.25 -0.36
CA ILE A 125 -9.82 -0.56 -0.37
C ILE A 125 -9.26 -0.40 -1.79
N GLU A 126 -8.60 0.71 -2.02
CA GLU A 126 -7.77 0.97 -3.19
C GLU A 126 -6.41 1.50 -2.72
N ILE A 127 -5.32 0.94 -3.27
CA ILE A 127 -3.95 1.31 -2.91
C ILE A 127 -3.22 1.79 -4.16
N GLU A 128 -2.87 3.06 -4.18
CA GLU A 128 -1.98 3.66 -5.18
C GLU A 128 -0.53 3.58 -4.68
N ALA A 129 0.41 3.24 -5.56
CA ALA A 129 1.82 3.13 -5.23
C ALA A 129 2.70 4.01 -6.13
N HIS A 130 3.70 4.62 -5.51
CA HIS A 130 4.81 5.28 -6.20
C HIS A 130 6.10 4.54 -5.87
N ALA A 131 6.85 4.15 -6.90
CA ALA A 131 8.13 3.49 -6.76
C ALA A 131 9.23 4.22 -7.53
N VAL A 132 10.47 4.02 -7.08
CA VAL A 132 11.67 4.58 -7.72
C VAL A 132 12.64 3.44 -8.03
N LEU A 133 13.27 3.48 -9.21
CA LEU A 133 14.23 2.49 -9.68
C LEU A 133 15.58 3.16 -9.99
N PRO A 134 16.67 2.38 -10.11
CA PRO A 134 17.98 2.89 -10.50
C PRO A 134 17.95 3.68 -11.81
#